data_AF-A0A2E9IRJ5-F1
#
_entry.id   AF-A0A2E9IRJ5-F1
#
_cell.length_a   1.000
_cell.length_b   1.000
_cell.length_c   1.000
_cell.angle_alpha   90.00
_cell.angle_beta   90.00
_cell.angle_gamma   90.00
#
_symmetry.space_group_name_H-M   'P 1'
#
loop_
_entity.id
_entity.type
_entity.pdbx_description
1 polymer ?
#
loop_
_entity_poly.entity_id
_entity_poly.type
_entity_poly.pdbx_seq_one_letter_code
_entity_poly.pdbx_strand_id
1 'polypeptide(L)'
;MSLSQAIEADKTSYYTALQRAQRSNEVTDWLRYFVDLLLRALDESQARIDFVLKKVRFFDRYREALSERQLKVIRRMLDAGPSSFEGGVNASKYQRLTGVSKPTATRDLQELLQQGVLTSIGGGRSTRYGVNL
;
A
#
# COMPACT_ATOMS: atom_id res chain seq x y z
N MET A 1 8.12 5.20 -7.41
CA MET A 1 7.60 5.56 -8.75
C MET A 1 8.75 6.18 -9.51
N SER A 2 8.99 5.86 -10.78
CA SER A 2 10.09 6.51 -11.52
C SER A 2 9.81 8.01 -11.74
N LEU A 3 10.84 8.80 -12.02
CA LEU A 3 10.66 10.22 -12.38
C LEU A 3 9.70 10.40 -13.56
N SER A 4 9.78 9.53 -14.57
CA SER A 4 8.86 9.53 -15.72
C SER A 4 7.40 9.30 -15.31
N GLN A 5 7.15 8.39 -14.37
CA GLN A 5 5.81 8.13 -13.85
C GLN A 5 5.30 9.31 -13.00
N ALA A 6 6.17 9.98 -12.23
CA ALA A 6 5.81 11.17 -11.46
C ALA A 6 5.48 12.36 -12.36
N ILE A 7 6.22 12.54 -13.47
CA ILE A 7 5.91 13.52 -14.50
C ILE A 7 4.56 13.21 -15.16
N GLU A 8 4.32 11.94 -15.53
CA GLU A 8 3.06 11.57 -16.19
C GLU A 8 1.84 11.79 -15.28
N ALA A 9 1.98 11.53 -13.97
CA ALA A 9 0.92 11.72 -12.99
C ALA A 9 0.41 13.18 -12.90
N ASP A 10 1.27 14.16 -13.18
CA ASP A 10 0.91 15.57 -13.27
C ASP A 10 1.64 16.29 -14.42
N LYS A 11 1.39 15.80 -15.64
CA LYS A 11 2.02 16.34 -16.85
C LYS A 11 1.70 17.81 -17.07
N THR A 12 0.51 18.25 -16.66
CA THR A 12 0.06 19.63 -16.83
C THR A 12 0.91 20.58 -16.01
N SER A 13 1.15 20.27 -14.73
CA SER A 13 2.02 21.09 -13.88
C SER A 13 3.46 21.08 -14.39
N TYR A 14 3.95 19.93 -14.87
CA TYR A 14 5.29 19.83 -15.44
C TYR A 14 5.49 20.76 -16.64
N TYR A 15 4.60 20.67 -17.64
CA TYR A 15 4.72 21.52 -18.83
C TYR A 15 4.42 22.99 -18.53
N THR A 16 3.56 23.30 -17.55
CA THR A 16 3.32 24.67 -17.11
C THR A 16 4.58 25.28 -16.47
N ALA A 17 5.26 24.54 -15.60
CA ALA A 17 6.52 24.97 -14.99
C ALA A 17 7.60 25.17 -16.06
N LEU A 18 7.71 24.24 -17.01
CA LEU A 18 8.67 24.31 -18.11
C LEU A 18 8.40 25.52 -19.03
N GLN A 19 7.13 25.77 -19.35
CA GLN A 19 6.72 26.90 -20.20
C GLN A 19 7.05 28.26 -19.55
N ARG A 20 6.99 28.35 -18.23
CA ARG A 20 7.39 29.57 -17.50
C ARG A 20 8.90 29.74 -17.53
N ALA A 21 9.64 28.67 -17.31
CA ALA A 21 11.11 28.66 -17.26
C ALA A 21 11.73 29.12 -18.59
N GLN A 22 11.21 28.68 -19.74
CA GLN A 22 11.76 28.99 -21.06
C GLN A 22 11.60 30.47 -21.50
N ARG A 23 10.96 31.33 -20.70
CA ARG A 23 10.71 32.74 -21.05
C ARG A 23 11.87 33.67 -20.66
N SER A 24 12.82 33.20 -19.88
CA SER A 24 13.98 33.98 -19.45
C SER A 24 15.15 33.05 -19.06
N ASN A 25 16.30 33.62 -18.74
CA ASN A 25 17.43 32.85 -18.18
C ASN A 25 17.28 32.60 -16.67
N GLU A 26 16.23 33.10 -16.02
CA GLU A 26 15.93 32.83 -14.61
C GLU A 26 15.26 31.46 -14.46
N VAL A 27 16.07 30.45 -14.07
CA VAL A 27 15.62 29.05 -13.95
C VAL A 27 15.32 28.61 -12.52
N THR A 28 15.40 29.52 -11.54
CA THR A 28 15.30 29.19 -10.11
C THR A 28 14.02 28.45 -9.76
N ASP A 29 12.86 28.92 -10.23
CA ASP A 29 11.57 28.30 -9.92
C ASP A 29 11.38 26.94 -10.61
N TRP A 30 11.97 26.78 -11.80
CA TRP A 30 12.03 25.49 -12.47
C TRP A 30 12.85 24.47 -11.70
N LEU A 31 14.04 24.87 -11.22
CA LEU A 31 14.89 24.00 -10.43
C LEU A 31 14.20 23.59 -9.13
N ARG A 32 13.52 24.51 -8.43
CA ARG A 32 12.72 24.18 -7.23
C ARG A 32 11.65 23.14 -7.54
N TYR A 33 10.81 23.42 -8.55
CA TYR A 33 9.76 22.49 -8.96
C TYR A 33 10.31 21.11 -9.33
N PHE A 34 11.39 21.06 -10.11
CA PHE A 34 11.97 19.82 -10.57
C PHE A 34 12.60 19.01 -9.43
N VAL A 35 13.31 19.67 -8.52
CA VAL A 35 13.87 19.02 -7.31
C VAL A 35 12.76 18.47 -6.44
N ASP A 36 11.67 19.22 -6.21
CA ASP A 36 10.53 18.73 -5.43
C ASP A 36 9.83 17.53 -6.09
N LEU A 37 9.75 17.52 -7.42
CA LEU A 37 9.21 16.39 -8.18
C LEU A 37 10.12 15.16 -8.06
N LEU A 38 11.44 15.37 -8.16
CA LEU A 38 12.44 14.33 -8.02
C LEU A 38 12.42 13.71 -6.63
N LEU A 39 12.37 14.53 -5.58
CA LEU A 39 12.29 14.08 -4.19
C LEU A 39 11.05 13.20 -3.97
N ARG A 40 9.88 13.64 -4.45
CA ARG A 40 8.64 12.84 -4.40
C ARG A 40 8.79 11.49 -5.11
N ALA A 41 9.39 11.47 -6.31
CA ALA A 41 9.62 10.23 -7.04
C ALA A 41 10.57 9.26 -6.30
N LEU A 42 11.61 9.81 -5.64
CA LEU A 42 12.54 9.04 -4.82
C LEU A 42 11.86 8.46 -3.58
N ASP A 43 11.10 9.27 -2.83
CA ASP A 43 10.37 8.83 -1.64
C ASP A 43 9.38 7.70 -1.96
N GLU A 44 8.62 7.83 -3.05
CA GLU A 44 7.69 6.78 -3.48
C GLU A 44 8.41 5.51 -3.96
N SER A 45 9.61 5.66 -4.54
CA SER A 45 10.44 4.51 -4.93
C SER A 45 10.97 3.77 -3.71
N GLN A 46 11.46 4.52 -2.72
CA GLN A 46 11.92 3.97 -1.45
C GLN A 46 10.79 3.23 -0.73
N ALA A 47 9.60 3.85 -0.59
CA ALA A 47 8.44 3.22 0.03
C ALA A 47 8.02 1.92 -0.66
N ARG A 48 8.16 1.84 -1.99
CA ARG A 48 7.89 0.62 -2.76
C ARG A 48 8.92 -0.47 -2.49
N ILE A 49 10.20 -0.11 -2.44
CA ILE A 49 11.28 -1.05 -2.10
C ILE A 49 11.04 -1.61 -0.70
N ASP A 50 10.80 -0.74 0.28
CA ASP A 50 10.53 -1.14 1.66
C ASP A 50 9.31 -2.05 1.77
N PHE A 51 8.23 -1.73 1.04
CA PHE A 51 7.04 -2.58 0.99
C PHE A 51 7.34 -3.97 0.41
N VAL A 52 8.10 -4.06 -0.68
CA VAL A 52 8.48 -5.35 -1.27
C VAL A 52 9.33 -6.16 -0.31
N LEU A 53 10.32 -5.55 0.34
CA LEU A 53 11.17 -6.22 1.34
C LEU A 53 10.34 -6.73 2.52
N LYS A 54 9.43 -5.91 3.06
CA LYS A 54 8.50 -6.32 4.12
C LYS A 54 7.59 -7.45 3.67
N LYS A 55 7.03 -7.39 2.46
CA LYS A 55 6.17 -8.43 1.87
C LYS A 55 6.90 -9.76 1.75
N VAL A 56 8.16 -9.75 1.28
CA VAL A 56 8.99 -10.96 1.19
C VAL A 56 9.22 -11.56 2.58
N ARG A 57 9.75 -10.77 3.53
CA ARG A 57 10.01 -11.24 4.90
C ARG A 57 8.75 -11.76 5.59
N PHE A 58 7.61 -11.11 5.35
CA PHE A 58 6.32 -11.54 5.87
C PHE A 58 5.95 -12.94 5.35
N PHE A 59 6.07 -13.18 4.03
CA PHE A 59 5.74 -14.50 3.48
C PHE A 59 6.76 -15.56 3.88
N ASP A 60 8.05 -15.24 3.98
CA ASP A 60 9.05 -16.18 4.48
C ASP A 60 8.72 -16.64 5.90
N ARG A 61 8.19 -15.73 6.74
CA ARG A 61 7.82 -16.04 8.12
C ARG A 61 6.52 -16.83 8.25
N TYR A 62 5.49 -16.49 7.46
CA TYR A 62 4.12 -16.95 7.75
C TYR A 62 3.54 -17.90 6.71
N ARG A 63 4.10 -18.00 5.50
CA ARG A 63 3.44 -18.70 4.37
C ARG A 63 3.06 -20.14 4.68
N GLU A 64 3.90 -20.90 5.38
CA GLU A 64 3.65 -22.31 5.70
C GLU A 64 2.59 -22.51 6.79
N ALA A 65 2.41 -21.51 7.68
CA ALA A 65 1.43 -21.55 8.75
C ALA A 65 0.02 -21.13 8.31
N LEU A 66 -0.11 -20.51 7.13
CA LEU A 66 -1.38 -20.01 6.60
C LEU A 66 -2.10 -21.08 5.79
N SER A 67 -3.39 -21.29 6.09
CA SER A 67 -4.27 -22.06 5.20
C SER A 67 -4.43 -21.37 3.84
N GLU A 68 -4.82 -22.12 2.81
CA GLU A 68 -5.02 -21.57 1.45
C GLU A 68 -5.98 -20.37 1.42
N ARG A 69 -7.07 -20.42 2.21
CA ARG A 69 -8.05 -19.33 2.28
C ARG A 69 -7.49 -18.09 2.98
N GLN A 70 -6.72 -18.25 4.05
CA GLN A 70 -6.07 -17.14 4.73
C GLN A 70 -5.02 -16.52 3.80
N LEU A 71 -4.20 -17.36 3.16
CA LEU A 71 -3.19 -16.94 2.19
C LEU A 71 -3.81 -16.12 1.04
N LYS A 72 -4.97 -16.54 0.51
CA LYS A 72 -5.72 -15.80 -0.51
C LYS A 72 -6.09 -14.39 -0.04
N VAL A 73 -6.60 -14.25 1.18
CA VAL A 73 -6.99 -12.95 1.74
C VAL A 73 -5.76 -12.07 1.97
N ILE A 74 -4.70 -12.62 2.56
CA ILE A 74 -3.47 -11.87 2.82
C ILE A 74 -2.82 -11.39 1.51
N ARG A 75 -2.75 -12.23 0.48
CA ARG A 75 -2.30 -11.82 -0.86
C ARG A 75 -3.12 -10.65 -1.38
N ARG A 76 -4.46 -10.76 -1.33
CA ARG A 76 -5.35 -9.70 -1.79
C ARG A 76 -5.16 -8.38 -1.03
N MET A 77 -4.89 -8.44 0.27
CA MET A 77 -4.58 -7.25 1.07
C MET A 77 -3.24 -6.63 0.67
N LEU A 78 -2.23 -7.46 0.36
CA LEU A 78 -0.90 -7.02 -0.05
C LEU A 78 -0.78 -6.66 -1.54
N ASP A 79 -1.81 -6.89 -2.35
CA ASP A 79 -1.87 -6.47 -3.75
C ASP A 79 -2.16 -4.97 -3.91
N ALA A 80 -2.66 -4.31 -2.85
CA ALA A 80 -2.84 -2.86 -2.83
C ALA A 80 -1.51 -2.08 -2.84
N GLY A 81 -0.37 -2.77 -2.63
CA GLY A 81 0.95 -2.15 -2.62
C GLY A 81 1.23 -1.36 -1.33
N PRO A 82 2.11 -0.34 -1.40
CA PRO A 82 2.38 0.56 -0.27
C PRO A 82 1.12 1.28 0.23
N SER A 83 0.14 1.48 -0.66
CA SER A 83 -1.19 1.94 -0.28
C SER A 83 -1.86 0.86 0.56
N SER A 84 -2.20 1.18 1.80
CA SER A 84 -2.92 0.25 2.68
C SER A 84 -4.18 -0.26 1.98
N PHE A 85 -4.47 -1.55 2.13
CA PHE A 85 -5.75 -2.11 1.68
C PHE A 85 -6.87 -1.31 2.31
N GLU A 86 -7.62 -0.53 1.51
CA GLU A 86 -8.50 0.50 2.04
C GLU A 86 -9.45 -0.03 3.12
N GLY A 87 -9.34 0.59 4.29
CA GLY A 87 -10.09 0.24 5.49
C GLY A 87 -9.73 -1.12 6.09
N GLY A 88 -8.76 -1.89 5.61
CA GLY A 88 -8.46 -3.22 6.12
C GLY A 88 -9.55 -4.26 5.78
N VAL A 89 -9.52 -5.39 6.46
CA VAL A 89 -10.47 -6.50 6.33
C VAL A 89 -11.33 -6.62 7.58
N ASN A 90 -12.62 -6.89 7.42
CA ASN A 90 -13.52 -7.29 8.50
C ASN A 90 -14.18 -8.63 8.14
N ALA A 91 -14.94 -9.22 9.07
CA ALA A 91 -15.57 -10.53 8.84
C ALA A 91 -16.40 -10.55 7.54
N SER A 92 -17.21 -9.53 7.25
CA SER A 92 -18.01 -9.46 6.02
C SER A 92 -17.18 -9.37 4.74
N LYS A 93 -16.07 -8.61 4.74
CA LYS A 93 -15.14 -8.52 3.61
C LYS A 93 -14.38 -9.84 3.43
N TYR A 94 -13.99 -10.49 4.53
CA TYR A 94 -13.35 -11.80 4.52
C TYR A 94 -14.27 -12.88 3.93
N GLN A 95 -15.53 -12.91 4.36
CA GLN A 95 -16.55 -13.82 3.81
C GLN A 95 -16.71 -13.63 2.29
N ARG A 96 -16.81 -12.38 1.81
CA ARG A 96 -16.92 -12.11 0.36
C ARG A 96 -15.71 -12.59 -0.44
N LEU A 97 -14.52 -12.59 0.16
CA LEU A 97 -13.28 -13.04 -0.49
C LEU A 97 -13.11 -14.57 -0.50
N THR A 98 -13.67 -15.26 0.48
CA THR A 98 -13.41 -16.70 0.73
C THR A 98 -14.64 -17.59 0.57
N GLY A 99 -15.85 -17.05 0.63
CA GLY A 99 -17.11 -17.79 0.56
C GLY A 99 -17.52 -18.49 1.87
N VAL A 100 -16.75 -18.32 2.96
CA VAL A 100 -17.04 -19.02 4.23
C VAL A 100 -18.13 -18.35 5.05
N SER A 101 -18.65 -19.08 6.05
CA SER A 101 -19.64 -18.56 7.01
C SER A 101 -19.05 -17.42 7.87
N LYS A 102 -19.92 -16.56 8.44
CA LYS A 102 -19.49 -15.43 9.29
C LYS A 102 -18.78 -15.90 10.56
N PRO A 103 -19.24 -16.97 11.24
CA PRO A 103 -18.48 -17.57 12.35
C PRO A 103 -17.10 -18.04 11.92
N THR A 104 -16.97 -18.72 10.79
CA THR A 104 -15.66 -19.19 10.27
C THR A 104 -14.73 -18.01 9.95
N ALA A 105 -15.23 -16.98 9.26
CA ALA A 105 -14.45 -15.78 8.96
C ALA A 105 -13.98 -15.05 10.23
N THR A 106 -14.83 -15.01 11.27
CA THR A 106 -14.46 -14.39 12.54
C THR A 106 -13.38 -15.18 13.25
N ARG A 107 -13.48 -16.52 13.26
CA ARG A 107 -12.45 -17.40 13.83
C ARG A 107 -11.12 -17.24 13.10
N ASP A 108 -11.11 -17.31 11.77
CA ASP A 108 -9.89 -17.12 10.98
C ASP A 108 -9.21 -15.78 11.27
N LEU A 109 -9.98 -14.68 11.35
CA LEU A 109 -9.43 -13.36 11.65
C LEU A 109 -8.82 -13.29 13.06
N GLN A 110 -9.42 -13.97 14.04
CA GLN A 110 -8.87 -14.06 15.40
C GLN A 110 -7.60 -14.91 15.46
N GLU A 111 -7.55 -16.04 14.75
CA GLU A 111 -6.35 -16.87 14.63
C GLU A 111 -5.20 -16.06 14.01
N LEU A 112 -5.46 -15.35 12.91
CA LEU A 112 -4.48 -14.49 12.25
C LEU A 112 -4.01 -13.33 13.14
N LEU A 113 -4.89 -12.78 13.98
CA LEU A 113 -4.53 -11.77 14.98
C LEU A 113 -3.60 -12.35 16.05
N GLN A 114 -3.94 -13.53 16.58
CA GLN A 114 -3.14 -14.22 17.61
C GLN A 114 -1.75 -14.64 17.10
N GLN A 115 -1.67 -15.04 15.83
CA GLN A 115 -0.40 -15.38 15.17
C GLN A 115 0.46 -14.13 14.84
N GLY A 116 -0.07 -12.92 15.05
CA GLY A 116 0.59 -11.66 14.71
C GLY A 116 0.66 -11.38 13.21
N VAL A 117 -0.08 -12.14 12.39
CA VAL A 117 -0.21 -11.93 10.95
C VAL A 117 -1.03 -10.67 10.65
N LEU A 118 -2.08 -10.45 11.45
CA LEU A 118 -2.92 -9.27 11.39
C LEU A 118 -2.72 -8.39 12.63
N THR A 119 -3.03 -7.11 12.49
CA THR A 119 -3.18 -6.15 13.58
C THR A 119 -4.55 -5.47 13.53
N SER A 120 -5.11 -5.11 14.68
CA SER A 120 -6.40 -4.42 14.74
C SER A 120 -6.28 -2.95 14.38
N ILE A 121 -7.13 -2.49 13.47
CA ILE A 121 -7.32 -1.10 13.08
C ILE A 121 -8.67 -0.65 13.64
N GLY A 122 -8.64 0.25 14.63
CA GLY A 122 -9.83 0.73 15.34
C GLY A 122 -10.28 -0.21 16.47
N GLY A 123 -11.50 -0.01 16.97
CA GLY A 123 -12.06 -0.78 18.10
C GLY A 123 -13.58 -0.98 18.05
N GLY A 124 -14.07 -1.92 18.84
CA GLY A 124 -15.50 -2.21 19.01
C GLY A 124 -16.18 -2.77 17.75
N ARG A 125 -17.39 -2.30 17.45
CA ARG A 125 -18.21 -2.77 16.30
C ARG A 125 -17.61 -2.45 14.93
N SER A 126 -16.63 -1.54 14.88
CA SER A 126 -15.94 -1.12 13.66
C SER A 126 -14.52 -1.69 13.56
N THR A 127 -14.20 -2.76 14.29
CA THR A 127 -12.88 -3.40 14.23
C THR A 127 -12.61 -3.90 12.82
N ARG A 128 -11.48 -3.46 12.27
CA ARG A 128 -10.94 -3.95 11.01
C ARG A 128 -9.53 -4.46 11.26
N TYR A 129 -9.00 -5.21 10.32
CA TYR A 129 -7.69 -5.83 10.46
C TYR A 129 -6.80 -5.43 9.28
N GLY A 130 -5.56 -5.06 9.58
CA GLY A 130 -4.49 -4.82 8.60
C GLY A 130 -3.45 -5.92 8.67
N VAL A 131 -2.71 -6.14 7.58
CA VAL A 131 -1.51 -7.00 7.64
C VAL A 131 -0.46 -6.29 8.47
N ASN A 132 0.18 -7.05 9.37
CA ASN A 132 1.25 -6.53 10.21
C ASN A 132 2.59 -6.57 9.45
N LEU A 133 2.97 -5.44 8.83
CA LEU A 133 4.16 -5.29 7.95
C LEU A 133 5.27 -4.39 8.51
#